data_AF-A0A967JXU3-F1
#
_entry.id   AF-A0A967JXU3-F1
#
_cell.length_a   1.000
_cell.length_b   1.000
_cell.length_c   1.000
_cell.angle_alpha   90.00
_cell.angle_beta   90.00
_cell.angle_gamma   90.00
#
_symmetry.space_group_name_H-M   'P 1'
#
loop_
_entity.id
_entity.type
_entity.pdbx_description
1 polymer ?
#
loop_
_entity_poly.entity_id
_entity_poly.type
_entity_poly.pdbx_seq_one_letter_code
_entity_poly.pdbx_strand_id
1 'polypeptide(L)'
;MKEGNAAYSLYTTVEDYAKFMAALINRKDVSEKTVSQMLTPQGHVSDKDADTLQVLQSVAWGLGVGLQMTEDGTAFWHWGDNGSFKCLMIGYPGEKVGMVYFTNSANGLSIAKALVQNSLGGDCPALDWLNYDAYNSPTAVFIHTALNRGVKTAIEEFHAASKNNNETLLLDETRINQFGYHLMNNGKTDQARKIFRLNMEMHPRSGNVYDSYAEVHLVSGNQEVAAQYYQKSVELNPENEHGKRLLKQLLPGYKSQGNTTFVLERYADANLVTLAGSFNDWNPLHTLLHREGDRWVCRIDLEPGKYTYKFVVDGEWITDPDNPRTETDEAGHTNSVLNVQ
;
A
#
# COMPACT_ATOMS: atom_id res chain seq x y z
N MET A 1 11.57 -19.90 3.39
CA MET A 1 10.44 -20.75 3.85
C MET A 1 10.88 -22.21 3.82
N LYS A 2 10.66 -22.97 4.90
CA LYS A 2 11.02 -24.41 5.00
C LYS A 2 9.83 -25.37 4.74
N GLU A 3 8.62 -24.85 4.61
CA GLU A 3 7.43 -25.65 4.31
C GLU A 3 6.69 -25.07 3.09
N GLY A 4 6.30 -25.95 2.17
CA GLY A 4 5.55 -25.58 0.97
C GLY A 4 4.07 -25.38 1.31
N ASN A 5 3.48 -24.29 0.79
CA ASN A 5 2.06 -24.02 0.83
C ASN A 5 1.44 -24.32 -0.54
N ALA A 6 0.45 -25.22 -0.56
CA ALA A 6 -0.22 -25.64 -1.78
C ALA A 6 -0.90 -24.49 -2.56
N ALA A 7 -1.19 -23.36 -1.92
CA ALA A 7 -1.85 -22.22 -2.54
C ALA A 7 -0.89 -21.24 -3.23
N TYR A 8 0.37 -21.10 -2.79
CA TYR A 8 1.24 -20.01 -3.30
C TYR A 8 2.77 -20.24 -3.25
N SER A 9 3.25 -21.44 -2.92
CA SER A 9 4.70 -21.67 -2.76
C SER A 9 5.39 -22.37 -3.93
N LEU A 10 4.73 -22.53 -5.08
CA LEU A 10 5.33 -23.19 -6.24
C LEU A 10 6.40 -22.30 -6.88
N TYR A 11 7.62 -22.80 -6.97
CA TYR A 11 8.70 -22.22 -7.78
C TYR A 11 8.83 -23.02 -9.07
N THR A 12 8.75 -22.35 -10.21
CA THR A 12 8.77 -22.99 -11.53
C THR A 12 9.27 -22.01 -12.59
N THR A 13 9.43 -22.49 -13.82
CA THR A 13 9.83 -21.71 -15.00
C THR A 13 8.63 -21.46 -15.91
N VAL A 14 8.73 -20.46 -16.79
CA VAL A 14 7.69 -20.20 -17.78
C VAL A 14 7.55 -21.37 -18.75
N GLU A 15 8.66 -22.04 -19.09
CA GLU A 15 8.69 -23.20 -19.98
C GLU A 15 7.98 -24.40 -19.36
N ASP A 16 8.21 -24.69 -18.08
CA ASP A 16 7.54 -25.81 -17.41
C ASP A 16 6.05 -25.54 -17.19
N TYR A 17 5.69 -24.29 -16.86
CA TYR A 17 4.29 -23.91 -16.75
C TYR A 17 3.57 -23.95 -18.11
N ALA A 18 4.25 -23.56 -19.20
CA ALA A 18 3.71 -23.66 -20.55
C ALA A 18 3.44 -25.12 -20.96
N LYS A 19 4.26 -26.09 -20.55
CA LYS A 19 3.98 -27.52 -20.76
C LYS A 19 2.70 -27.97 -20.05
N PHE A 20 2.49 -27.51 -18.81
CA PHE A 20 1.25 -27.76 -18.08
C PHE A 20 0.03 -27.18 -18.80
N MET A 21 0.11 -25.93 -19.27
CA MET A 21 -0.96 -25.32 -20.07
C MET A 21 -1.21 -26.09 -21.37
N ALA A 22 -0.16 -26.50 -22.08
CA ALA A 22 -0.28 -27.28 -23.30
C ALA A 22 -0.93 -28.65 -23.05
N ALA A 23 -0.68 -29.28 -21.90
CA ALA A 23 -1.34 -30.52 -21.50
C ALA A 23 -2.86 -30.31 -21.28
N LEU A 24 -3.26 -29.22 -20.64
CA LEU A 24 -4.68 -28.86 -20.47
C LEU A 24 -5.36 -28.53 -21.79
N ILE A 25 -4.73 -27.70 -22.63
CA ILE A 25 -5.24 -27.30 -23.95
C ILE A 25 -5.47 -28.53 -24.84
N ASN A 26 -4.49 -29.44 -24.88
CA ASN A 26 -4.53 -30.61 -25.76
C ASN A 26 -5.21 -31.83 -25.11
N ARG A 27 -5.66 -31.73 -23.86
CA ARG A 27 -6.19 -32.84 -23.05
C ARG A 27 -5.25 -34.06 -23.06
N LYS A 28 -3.95 -33.80 -22.94
CA LYS A 28 -2.90 -34.82 -23.05
C LYS A 28 -2.27 -35.07 -21.68
N ASP A 29 -2.04 -36.34 -21.35
CA ASP A 29 -1.40 -36.77 -20.10
C ASP A 29 -2.13 -36.31 -18.82
N VAL A 30 -3.41 -35.91 -18.95
CA VAL A 30 -4.32 -35.52 -17.87
C VAL A 30 -5.63 -36.27 -18.07
N SER A 31 -6.24 -36.76 -16.98
CA SER A 31 -7.50 -37.51 -17.09
C SER A 31 -8.64 -36.63 -17.60
N GLU A 32 -9.52 -37.18 -18.43
CA GLU A 32 -10.69 -36.45 -18.98
C GLU A 32 -11.57 -35.89 -17.87
N LYS A 33 -11.71 -36.64 -16.76
CA LYS A 33 -12.45 -36.20 -15.57
C LYS A 33 -11.81 -34.95 -14.96
N THR A 34 -10.49 -34.94 -14.80
CA THR A 34 -9.75 -33.79 -14.26
C THR A 34 -9.91 -32.58 -15.17
N VAL A 35 -9.66 -32.72 -16.48
CA VAL A 35 -9.82 -31.62 -17.44
C VAL A 35 -11.26 -31.08 -17.40
N SER A 36 -12.26 -31.95 -17.37
CA SER A 36 -13.66 -31.56 -17.26
C SER A 36 -13.92 -30.72 -16.01
N GLN A 37 -13.43 -31.13 -14.84
CA GLN A 37 -13.60 -30.36 -13.60
C GLN A 37 -12.85 -29.02 -13.62
N MET A 38 -11.66 -28.98 -14.21
CA MET A 38 -10.88 -27.73 -14.33
C MET A 38 -11.55 -26.75 -15.30
N LEU A 39 -12.08 -27.23 -16.43
CA LEU A 39 -12.58 -26.40 -17.53
C LEU A 39 -14.10 -26.24 -17.56
N THR A 40 -14.79 -26.58 -16.48
CA THR A 40 -16.24 -26.37 -16.32
C THR A 40 -16.48 -25.58 -15.04
N PRO A 41 -17.39 -24.58 -15.05
CA PRO A 41 -17.74 -23.82 -13.86
C PRO A 41 -18.11 -24.74 -12.67
N GLN A 42 -17.39 -24.59 -11.57
CA GLN A 42 -17.64 -25.18 -10.25
C GLN A 42 -18.23 -24.16 -9.26
N GLY A 43 -18.02 -22.86 -9.54
CA GLY A 43 -18.59 -21.75 -8.77
C GLY A 43 -18.51 -20.44 -9.55
N HIS A 44 -19.28 -19.44 -9.13
CA HIS A 44 -19.21 -18.09 -9.70
C HIS A 44 -18.27 -17.21 -8.88
N VAL A 45 -17.69 -16.20 -9.51
CA VAL A 45 -17.02 -15.14 -8.75
C VAL A 45 -18.09 -14.33 -8.02
N SER A 46 -17.88 -14.13 -6.71
CA SER A 46 -18.66 -13.20 -5.90
C SER A 46 -17.87 -11.92 -5.72
N ASP A 47 -18.56 -10.81 -5.57
CA ASP A 47 -17.89 -9.53 -5.70
C ASP A 47 -17.10 -9.07 -4.47
N LYS A 48 -16.05 -8.29 -4.74
CA LYS A 48 -15.58 -7.23 -3.84
C LYS A 48 -15.59 -5.85 -4.52
N ASP A 49 -15.38 -5.73 -5.83
CA ASP A 49 -15.17 -4.43 -6.53
C ASP A 49 -15.40 -4.47 -8.07
N ALA A 50 -16.13 -5.44 -8.64
CA ALA A 50 -16.41 -5.55 -10.06
C ALA A 50 -17.67 -4.74 -10.42
N ASP A 51 -17.47 -3.54 -10.93
CA ASP A 51 -18.51 -2.53 -11.21
C ASP A 51 -19.64 -2.96 -12.18
N THR A 52 -19.60 -4.16 -12.78
CA THR A 52 -20.64 -4.58 -13.73
C THR A 52 -21.09 -6.03 -13.57
N LEU A 53 -22.41 -6.22 -13.55
CA LEU A 53 -23.09 -7.51 -13.61
C LEU A 53 -22.60 -8.38 -14.78
N GLN A 54 -22.19 -7.75 -15.88
CA GLN A 54 -21.70 -8.41 -17.08
C GLN A 54 -20.36 -9.12 -16.83
N VAL A 55 -19.40 -8.47 -16.15
CA VAL A 55 -18.13 -9.11 -15.77
C VAL A 55 -18.37 -10.31 -14.84
N LEU A 56 -19.27 -10.16 -13.87
CA LEU A 56 -19.62 -11.24 -12.93
C LEU A 56 -20.27 -12.45 -13.61
N GLN A 57 -20.99 -12.24 -14.72
CA GLN A 57 -21.59 -13.33 -15.51
C GLN A 57 -20.60 -14.00 -16.47
N SER A 58 -19.56 -13.28 -16.89
CA SER A 58 -18.54 -13.75 -17.83
C SER A 58 -17.34 -14.42 -17.17
N VAL A 59 -17.29 -14.50 -15.83
CA VAL A 59 -16.18 -15.09 -15.09
C VAL A 59 -16.67 -16.15 -14.10
N ALA A 60 -15.96 -17.28 -14.02
CA ALA A 60 -16.28 -18.37 -13.11
C ALA A 60 -15.01 -19.03 -12.58
N TRP A 61 -15.16 -19.85 -11.53
CA TRP A 61 -14.11 -20.73 -11.05
C TRP A 61 -14.36 -22.15 -11.52
N GLY A 62 -13.39 -22.76 -12.20
CA GLY A 62 -13.27 -24.19 -12.34
C GLY A 62 -12.51 -24.82 -11.17
N LEU A 63 -12.06 -26.06 -11.31
CA LEU A 63 -11.19 -26.68 -10.31
C LEU A 63 -9.75 -26.14 -10.43
N GLY A 64 -9.38 -25.16 -9.59
CA GLY A 64 -8.00 -24.63 -9.51
C GLY A 64 -7.60 -23.67 -10.64
N VAL A 65 -8.51 -23.33 -11.55
CA VAL A 65 -8.34 -22.31 -12.59
C VAL A 65 -9.59 -21.44 -12.68
N GLY A 66 -9.41 -20.18 -13.01
CA GLY A 66 -10.49 -19.30 -13.43
C GLY A 66 -10.92 -19.64 -14.85
N LEU A 67 -12.17 -19.31 -15.18
CA LEU A 67 -12.75 -19.42 -16.50
C LEU A 67 -13.26 -18.04 -16.90
N GLN A 68 -13.04 -17.65 -18.15
CA GLN A 68 -13.71 -16.51 -18.75
C GLN A 68 -14.48 -16.94 -19.99
N MET A 69 -15.68 -16.44 -20.15
CA MET A 69 -16.57 -16.72 -21.28
C MET A 69 -16.72 -15.43 -22.10
N THR A 70 -16.24 -15.50 -23.34
CA THR A 70 -16.26 -14.39 -24.30
C THR A 70 -16.86 -14.87 -25.62
N GLU A 71 -17.13 -13.94 -26.55
CA GLU A 71 -17.58 -14.30 -27.90
C GLU A 71 -16.52 -15.12 -28.66
N ASP A 72 -15.24 -14.90 -28.35
CA ASP A 72 -14.09 -15.64 -28.91
C ASP A 72 -13.92 -17.04 -28.30
N GLY A 73 -14.79 -17.43 -27.36
CA GLY A 73 -14.77 -18.73 -26.70
C GLY A 73 -14.46 -18.66 -25.20
N THR A 74 -14.34 -19.85 -24.60
CA THR A 74 -14.03 -20.02 -23.18
C THR A 74 -12.54 -20.21 -22.96
N ALA A 75 -11.92 -19.33 -22.19
CA ALA A 75 -10.53 -19.47 -21.76
C ALA A 75 -10.45 -19.93 -20.31
N PHE A 76 -9.44 -20.73 -19.98
CA PHE A 76 -9.01 -20.90 -18.59
C PHE A 76 -7.88 -19.94 -18.28
N TRP A 77 -7.80 -19.47 -17.04
CA TRP A 77 -6.82 -18.48 -16.61
C TRP A 77 -6.50 -18.60 -15.13
N HIS A 78 -5.38 -18.02 -14.70
CA HIS A 78 -5.06 -17.80 -13.29
C HIS A 78 -3.99 -16.71 -13.17
N TRP A 79 -3.98 -15.98 -12.06
CA TRP A 79 -2.93 -15.01 -11.74
C TRP A 79 -2.20 -15.38 -10.47
N GLY A 80 -1.02 -14.81 -10.26
CA GLY A 80 -0.29 -14.94 -9.00
C GLY A 80 0.16 -13.58 -8.52
N ASP A 81 -0.03 -13.33 -7.23
CA ASP A 81 0.43 -12.14 -6.55
C ASP A 81 1.18 -12.54 -5.27
N ASN A 82 2.50 -12.43 -5.31
CA ASN A 82 3.37 -12.63 -4.15
C ASN A 82 4.29 -11.42 -3.97
N GLY A 83 3.67 -10.24 -3.80
CA GLY A 83 4.39 -8.99 -3.58
C GLY A 83 5.19 -8.57 -4.81
N SER A 84 6.50 -8.78 -4.81
CA SER A 84 7.34 -8.43 -5.96
C SER A 84 7.28 -9.45 -7.09
N PHE A 85 6.69 -10.62 -6.90
CA PHE A 85 6.54 -11.60 -7.97
C PHE A 85 5.10 -11.67 -8.43
N LYS A 86 4.88 -11.51 -9.72
CA LYS A 86 3.56 -11.60 -10.34
C LYS A 86 3.57 -12.50 -11.55
N CYS A 87 2.46 -13.17 -11.82
CA CYS A 87 2.28 -13.97 -13.03
C CYS A 87 0.84 -13.93 -13.54
N LEU A 88 0.70 -14.28 -14.82
CA LEU A 88 -0.58 -14.59 -15.43
C LEU A 88 -0.40 -15.81 -16.34
N MET A 89 -1.42 -16.66 -16.36
CA MET A 89 -1.61 -17.66 -17.40
C MET A 89 -3.03 -17.55 -17.95
N ILE A 90 -3.18 -17.71 -19.27
CA ILE A 90 -4.47 -17.78 -19.95
C ILE A 90 -4.36 -18.68 -21.18
N GLY A 91 -5.31 -19.60 -21.36
CA GLY A 91 -5.32 -20.55 -22.46
C GLY A 91 -6.71 -20.77 -23.03
N TYR A 92 -6.76 -20.92 -24.35
CA TYR A 92 -7.96 -21.08 -25.16
C TYR A 92 -7.94 -22.49 -25.78
N PRO A 93 -8.62 -23.48 -25.19
CA PRO A 93 -8.56 -24.87 -25.64
C PRO A 93 -9.12 -25.10 -27.05
N GLY A 94 -10.13 -24.32 -27.46
CA GLY A 94 -10.74 -24.45 -28.79
C GLY A 94 -9.79 -24.05 -29.91
N GLU A 95 -9.05 -22.98 -29.67
CA GLU A 95 -8.13 -22.30 -30.59
C GLU A 95 -6.71 -22.89 -30.50
N LYS A 96 -6.44 -23.67 -29.44
CA LYS A 96 -5.14 -24.26 -29.12
C LYS A 96 -4.01 -23.23 -28.96
N VAL A 97 -4.34 -22.09 -28.37
CA VAL A 97 -3.40 -21.01 -28.07
C VAL A 97 -3.42 -20.67 -26.59
N GLY A 98 -2.34 -20.08 -26.09
CA GLY A 98 -2.26 -19.62 -24.71
C GLY A 98 -1.01 -18.79 -24.46
N MET A 99 -1.01 -18.08 -23.34
CA MET A 99 0.07 -17.21 -22.90
C MET A 99 0.32 -17.42 -21.41
N VAL A 100 1.61 -17.46 -21.04
CA VAL A 100 2.05 -17.38 -19.64
C VAL A 100 3.25 -16.46 -19.56
N TYR A 101 3.28 -15.64 -18.52
CA TYR A 101 4.46 -14.82 -18.20
C TYR A 101 4.63 -14.69 -16.70
N PHE A 102 5.90 -14.60 -16.27
CA PHE A 102 6.31 -14.33 -14.90
C PHE A 102 7.09 -13.02 -14.83
N THR A 103 6.94 -12.28 -13.73
CA THR A 103 7.65 -11.04 -13.48
C THR A 103 8.19 -11.01 -12.05
N ASN A 104 9.26 -10.26 -11.87
CA ASN A 104 9.85 -9.90 -10.59
C ASN A 104 9.60 -8.42 -10.24
N SER A 105 8.41 -7.90 -10.58
CA SER A 105 7.97 -6.56 -10.22
C SER A 105 6.61 -6.57 -9.56
N ALA A 106 6.44 -5.74 -8.52
CA ALA A 106 5.13 -5.51 -7.90
C ALA A 106 4.10 -4.92 -8.89
N ASN A 107 4.56 -4.27 -9.97
CA ASN A 107 3.72 -3.74 -11.05
C ASN A 107 3.48 -4.77 -12.17
N GLY A 108 3.90 -6.03 -12.02
CA GLY A 108 3.87 -7.02 -13.09
C GLY A 108 2.50 -7.25 -13.73
N LEU A 109 1.40 -7.12 -12.96
CA LEU A 109 0.05 -7.27 -13.49
C LEU A 109 -0.47 -6.03 -14.25
N SER A 110 0.18 -4.87 -14.12
CA SER A 110 -0.22 -3.65 -14.83
C SER A 110 -0.09 -3.73 -16.36
N ILE A 111 0.70 -4.68 -16.85
CA ILE A 111 0.89 -4.96 -18.29
C ILE A 111 0.05 -6.16 -18.77
N ALA A 112 -0.64 -6.87 -17.87
CA ALA A 112 -1.35 -8.11 -18.16
C ALA A 112 -2.34 -7.94 -19.33
N LYS A 113 -3.20 -6.92 -19.25
CA LYS A 113 -4.27 -6.69 -20.24
C LYS A 113 -3.68 -6.38 -21.62
N ALA A 114 -2.66 -5.53 -21.67
CA ALA A 114 -1.97 -5.22 -22.91
C ALA A 114 -1.26 -6.45 -23.51
N LEU A 115 -0.65 -7.31 -22.69
CA LEU A 115 -0.04 -8.54 -23.18
C LEU A 115 -1.06 -9.52 -23.75
N VAL A 116 -2.19 -9.74 -23.05
CA VAL A 116 -3.27 -10.61 -23.54
C VAL A 116 -3.83 -10.07 -24.86
N GLN A 117 -4.20 -8.78 -24.90
CA GLN A 117 -4.79 -8.17 -26.09
C GLN A 117 -3.85 -8.18 -27.29
N ASN A 118 -2.55 -7.93 -27.10
CA ASN A 118 -1.59 -7.93 -28.21
C ASN A 118 -1.20 -9.35 -28.67
N SER A 119 -1.31 -10.36 -27.80
CA SER A 119 -0.85 -11.73 -28.10
C SER A 119 -1.98 -12.64 -28.57
N LEU A 120 -3.15 -12.51 -27.95
CA LEU A 120 -4.32 -13.38 -28.16
C LEU A 120 -5.53 -12.63 -28.75
N GLY A 121 -5.57 -11.29 -28.62
CA GLY A 121 -6.73 -10.50 -29.00
C GLY A 121 -7.88 -10.60 -27.99
N GLY A 122 -9.05 -10.09 -28.40
CA GLY A 122 -10.30 -10.24 -27.67
C GLY A 122 -10.41 -9.47 -26.35
N ASP A 123 -11.57 -9.63 -25.71
CA ASP A 123 -11.86 -9.11 -24.39
C ASP A 123 -11.29 -10.03 -23.29
N CYS A 124 -10.96 -9.44 -22.14
CA CYS A 124 -10.41 -10.17 -21.01
C CYS A 124 -11.14 -9.81 -19.69
N PRO A 125 -12.40 -10.25 -19.53
CA PRO A 125 -13.20 -9.93 -18.35
C PRO A 125 -12.58 -10.47 -17.05
N ALA A 126 -11.70 -11.48 -17.14
CA ALA A 126 -10.90 -11.93 -16.01
C ALA A 126 -10.01 -10.80 -15.44
N LEU A 127 -9.31 -10.06 -16.30
CA LEU A 127 -8.44 -8.97 -15.88
C LEU A 127 -9.22 -7.73 -15.46
N ASP A 128 -10.41 -7.52 -16.04
CA ASP A 128 -11.33 -6.48 -15.59
C ASP A 128 -11.86 -6.80 -14.18
N TRP A 129 -12.18 -8.06 -13.90
CA TRP A 129 -12.56 -8.52 -12.56
C TRP A 129 -11.43 -8.39 -11.55
N LEU A 130 -10.17 -8.67 -11.94
CA LEU A 130 -9.02 -8.49 -11.06
C LEU A 130 -8.72 -7.02 -10.76
N ASN A 131 -9.13 -6.11 -11.65
CA ASN A 131 -9.05 -4.66 -11.47
C ASN A 131 -7.65 -4.14 -11.08
N TYR A 132 -6.58 -4.72 -11.66
CA TYR A 132 -5.24 -4.17 -11.52
C TYR A 132 -5.09 -2.93 -12.40
N ASP A 133 -4.52 -1.86 -11.84
CA ASP A 133 -4.31 -0.63 -12.57
C ASP A 133 -3.35 -0.81 -13.76
N ALA A 134 -3.66 -0.17 -14.89
CA ALA A 134 -2.89 -0.29 -16.12
C ALA A 134 -1.55 0.45 -16.02
N TYR A 135 -0.52 -0.08 -16.69
CA TYR A 135 0.83 0.51 -16.68
C TYR A 135 0.88 1.94 -17.25
N ASN A 136 -0.09 2.28 -18.09
CA ASN A 136 -0.27 3.58 -18.75
C ASN A 136 -1.44 4.38 -18.17
N SER A 137 -1.96 4.00 -16.99
CA SER A 137 -2.98 4.79 -16.30
C SER A 137 -2.45 6.20 -15.98
N PRO A 138 -3.33 7.20 -15.84
CA PRO A 138 -2.91 8.57 -15.47
C PRO A 138 -2.01 8.59 -14.22
N THR A 139 -2.38 7.80 -13.21
CA THR A 139 -1.61 7.62 -11.98
C THR A 139 -0.24 6.99 -12.22
N ALA A 140 -0.17 5.91 -13.01
CA ALA A 140 1.09 5.24 -13.31
C ALA A 140 2.05 6.14 -14.10
N VAL A 141 1.54 6.84 -15.12
CA VAL A 141 2.31 7.81 -15.91
C VAL A 141 2.79 8.96 -15.02
N PHE A 142 1.93 9.50 -14.16
CA PHE A 142 2.30 10.57 -13.23
C PHE A 142 3.44 10.15 -12.29
N ILE A 143 3.32 8.99 -11.63
CA ILE A 143 4.35 8.49 -10.70
C ILE A 143 5.65 8.20 -11.46
N HIS A 144 5.58 7.61 -12.65
CA HIS A 144 6.74 7.35 -13.49
C HIS A 144 7.47 8.64 -13.87
N THR A 145 6.73 9.67 -14.30
CA THR A 145 7.29 11.00 -14.58
C THR A 145 7.90 11.62 -13.32
N ALA A 146 7.23 11.51 -12.17
CA ALA A 146 7.73 12.07 -10.92
C ALA A 146 9.06 11.43 -10.47
N LEU A 147 9.20 10.12 -10.64
CA LEU A 147 10.42 9.38 -10.30
C LEU A 147 11.58 9.68 -11.26
N ASN A 148 11.32 9.79 -12.56
CA ASN A 148 12.37 9.93 -13.58
C ASN A 148 12.73 11.38 -13.91
N ARG A 149 11.76 12.29 -13.80
CA ARG A 149 11.86 13.69 -14.24
C ARG A 149 11.55 14.68 -13.12
N GLY A 150 11.13 14.19 -11.96
CA GLY A 150 10.88 14.98 -10.75
C GLY A 150 9.42 15.36 -10.56
N VAL A 151 9.01 15.47 -9.28
CA VAL A 151 7.64 15.78 -8.86
C VAL A 151 7.10 17.07 -9.47
N LYS A 152 7.93 18.11 -9.59
CA LYS A 152 7.52 19.39 -10.18
C LYS A 152 7.05 19.20 -11.63
N THR A 153 7.86 18.54 -12.45
CA THR A 153 7.54 18.28 -13.86
C THR A 153 6.30 17.39 -13.99
N ALA A 154 6.15 16.37 -13.16
CA ALA A 154 4.96 15.52 -13.17
C ALA A 154 3.67 16.31 -12.90
N ILE A 155 3.68 17.22 -11.93
CA ILE A 155 2.54 18.09 -11.60
C ILE A 155 2.23 19.05 -12.75
N GLU A 156 3.25 19.68 -13.33
CA GLU A 156 3.08 20.61 -14.46
C GLU A 156 2.49 19.92 -15.69
N GLU A 157 2.99 18.73 -16.02
CA GLU A 157 2.48 17.94 -17.15
C GLU A 157 1.08 17.39 -16.91
N PHE A 158 0.79 16.94 -15.68
CA PHE A 158 -0.55 16.52 -15.30
C PHE A 158 -1.54 17.67 -15.47
N HIS A 159 -1.25 18.85 -14.93
CA HIS A 159 -2.14 20.01 -15.08
C HIS A 159 -2.29 20.46 -16.55
N ALA A 160 -1.24 20.36 -17.37
CA ALA A 160 -1.34 20.65 -18.79
C ALA A 160 -2.24 19.65 -19.52
N ALA A 161 -2.10 18.35 -19.22
CA ALA A 161 -2.95 17.30 -19.77
C ALA A 161 -4.41 17.45 -19.33
N SER A 162 -4.67 17.72 -18.06
CA SER A 162 -6.03 17.91 -17.52
C SER A 162 -6.76 19.12 -18.11
N LYS A 163 -6.05 20.13 -18.63
CA LYS A 163 -6.65 21.29 -19.31
C LYS A 163 -7.02 21.01 -20.77
N ASN A 164 -6.29 20.12 -21.43
CA ASN A 164 -6.45 19.82 -22.85
C ASN A 164 -7.46 18.68 -23.11
N ASN A 165 -7.78 17.90 -22.08
CA ASN A 165 -8.77 16.83 -22.19
C ASN A 165 -10.19 17.37 -21.91
N ASN A 166 -11.15 16.94 -22.71
CA ASN A 166 -12.57 17.21 -22.48
C ASN A 166 -13.15 16.38 -21.31
N GLU A 167 -12.36 15.46 -20.74
CA GLU A 167 -12.71 14.63 -19.58
C GLU A 167 -11.81 14.97 -18.39
N THR A 168 -12.37 14.90 -17.19
CA THR A 168 -11.65 15.10 -15.94
C THR A 168 -10.64 13.97 -15.72
N LEU A 169 -9.36 14.27 -15.95
CA LEU A 169 -8.28 13.36 -15.61
C LEU A 169 -8.16 13.26 -14.07
N LEU A 170 -8.40 12.07 -13.52
CA LEU A 170 -8.27 11.80 -12.10
C LEU A 170 -7.05 10.92 -11.83
N LEU A 171 -6.38 11.19 -10.71
CA LEU A 171 -5.35 10.32 -10.16
C LEU A 171 -5.98 9.51 -9.02
N ASP A 172 -5.60 8.24 -8.92
CA ASP A 172 -6.07 7.36 -7.87
C ASP A 172 -5.58 7.87 -6.50
N GLU A 173 -6.52 8.12 -5.59
CA GLU A 173 -6.24 8.72 -4.28
C GLU A 173 -5.21 7.88 -3.50
N THR A 174 -5.45 6.57 -3.43
CA THR A 174 -4.68 5.65 -2.58
C THR A 174 -3.25 5.52 -3.07
N ARG A 175 -3.05 5.34 -4.37
CA ARG A 175 -1.73 5.20 -4.99
C ARG A 175 -0.92 6.49 -4.91
N ILE A 176 -1.55 7.65 -5.11
CA ILE A 176 -0.88 8.95 -4.92
C ILE A 176 -0.50 9.15 -3.45
N ASN A 177 -1.37 8.74 -2.53
CA ASN A 177 -1.07 8.80 -1.10
C ASN A 177 0.14 7.95 -0.73
N GLN A 178 0.15 6.68 -1.17
CA GLN A 178 1.28 5.76 -1.00
C GLN A 178 2.58 6.32 -1.60
N PHE A 179 2.50 6.98 -2.75
CA PHE A 179 3.65 7.65 -3.35
C PHE A 179 4.16 8.82 -2.49
N GLY A 180 3.27 9.60 -1.89
CA GLY A 180 3.61 10.64 -0.92
C GLY A 180 4.39 10.07 0.28
N TYR A 181 3.88 8.98 0.88
CA TYR A 181 4.57 8.29 1.97
C TYR A 181 5.90 7.70 1.57
N HIS A 182 6.00 7.12 0.36
CA HIS A 182 7.27 6.65 -0.19
C HIS A 182 8.30 7.78 -0.24
N LEU A 183 7.93 8.97 -0.72
CA LEU A 183 8.83 10.13 -0.73
C LEU A 183 9.23 10.56 0.69
N MET A 184 8.28 10.61 1.63
CA MET A 184 8.54 11.01 3.01
C MET A 184 9.49 10.04 3.72
N ASN A 185 9.29 8.74 3.57
CA ASN A 185 10.17 7.69 4.12
C ASN A 185 11.57 7.68 3.51
N ASN A 186 11.75 8.33 2.34
CA ASN A 186 13.06 8.53 1.70
C ASN A 186 13.64 9.92 1.97
N GLY A 187 13.16 10.64 2.99
CA GLY A 187 13.65 11.97 3.38
C GLY A 187 13.27 13.10 2.40
N LYS A 188 12.41 12.85 1.42
CA LYS A 188 11.98 13.83 0.41
C LYS A 188 10.71 14.56 0.85
N THR A 189 10.68 15.05 2.08
CA THR A 189 9.49 15.65 2.73
C THR A 189 8.87 16.78 1.92
N ASP A 190 9.66 17.68 1.33
CA ASP A 190 9.13 18.78 0.50
C ASP A 190 8.45 18.28 -0.79
N GLN A 191 8.93 17.17 -1.36
CA GLN A 191 8.30 16.55 -2.52
C GLN A 191 7.01 15.84 -2.10
N ALA A 192 7.05 15.09 -0.99
CA ALA A 192 5.87 14.45 -0.42
C ALA A 192 4.76 15.49 -0.14
N ARG A 193 5.11 16.65 0.42
CA ARG A 193 4.15 17.74 0.68
C ARG A 193 3.43 18.20 -0.58
N LYS A 194 4.14 18.30 -1.72
CA LYS A 194 3.53 18.64 -3.01
C LYS A 194 2.59 17.55 -3.53
N ILE A 195 2.97 16.28 -3.34
CA ILE A 195 2.13 15.13 -3.73
C ILE A 195 0.86 15.05 -2.89
N PHE A 196 0.96 15.16 -1.56
CA PHE A 196 -0.20 15.16 -0.67
C PHE A 196 -1.11 16.37 -0.94
N ARG A 197 -0.54 17.55 -1.21
CA ARG A 197 -1.33 18.72 -1.62
C ARG A 197 -2.11 18.45 -2.90
N LEU A 198 -1.47 17.90 -3.94
CA LEU A 198 -2.16 17.53 -5.18
C LEU A 198 -3.30 16.54 -4.88
N ASN A 199 -3.06 15.52 -4.07
CA ASN A 199 -4.08 14.53 -3.71
C ASN A 199 -5.28 15.17 -3.01
N MET A 200 -5.02 16.09 -2.09
CA MET A 200 -6.04 16.87 -1.39
C MET A 200 -6.86 17.77 -2.32
N GLU A 201 -6.21 18.39 -3.33
CA GLU A 201 -6.88 19.20 -4.35
C GLU A 201 -7.78 18.33 -5.25
N MET A 202 -7.36 17.10 -5.56
CA MET A 202 -8.12 16.16 -6.39
C MET A 202 -9.28 15.48 -5.65
N HIS A 203 -9.12 15.23 -4.34
CA HIS A 203 -10.08 14.48 -3.52
C HIS A 203 -10.53 15.26 -2.27
N PRO A 204 -11.11 16.46 -2.41
CA PRO A 204 -11.39 17.39 -1.29
C PRO A 204 -12.45 16.89 -0.29
N ARG A 205 -13.06 15.74 -0.53
CA ARG A 205 -14.06 15.12 0.36
C ARG A 205 -13.51 13.92 1.13
N SER A 206 -12.29 13.48 0.85
CA SER A 206 -11.67 12.37 1.58
C SER A 206 -11.00 12.87 2.85
N GLY A 207 -11.31 12.28 4.01
CA GLY A 207 -10.59 12.59 5.25
C GLY A 207 -9.12 12.14 5.20
N ASN A 208 -8.81 11.08 4.43
CA ASN A 208 -7.49 10.47 4.33
C ASN A 208 -6.44 11.40 3.69
N VAL A 209 -6.82 12.19 2.68
CA VAL A 209 -5.89 13.15 2.05
C VAL A 209 -5.53 14.30 2.99
N TYR A 210 -6.44 14.73 3.85
CA TYR A 210 -6.16 15.76 4.87
C TYR A 210 -5.30 15.21 6.01
N ASP A 211 -5.51 13.95 6.42
CA ASP A 211 -4.69 13.27 7.43
C ASP A 211 -3.23 13.21 6.97
N SER A 212 -3.02 12.74 5.73
CA SER A 212 -1.68 12.59 5.15
C SER A 212 -1.01 13.96 4.89
N TYR A 213 -1.79 14.99 4.54
CA TYR A 213 -1.26 16.36 4.44
C TYR A 213 -0.95 16.97 5.81
N ALA A 214 -1.68 16.61 6.86
CA ALA A 214 -1.38 17.03 8.23
C ALA A 214 -0.07 16.39 8.72
N GLU A 215 0.14 15.09 8.46
CA GLU A 215 1.36 14.37 8.83
C GLU A 215 2.61 15.02 8.25
N VAL A 216 2.62 15.33 6.95
CA VAL A 216 3.80 15.94 6.32
C VAL A 216 4.11 17.31 6.91
N HIS A 217 3.12 18.06 7.39
CA HIS A 217 3.33 19.32 8.11
C HIS A 217 3.86 19.09 9.52
N LEU A 218 3.34 18.08 10.22
CA LEU A 218 3.78 17.70 11.56
C LEU A 218 5.26 17.33 11.57
N VAL A 219 5.70 16.46 10.66
CA VAL A 219 7.12 16.07 10.52
C VAL A 219 8.01 17.23 10.05
N SER A 220 7.41 18.28 9.47
CA SER A 220 8.12 19.51 9.09
C SER A 220 8.15 20.55 10.21
N GLY A 221 7.66 20.24 11.42
CA GLY A 221 7.60 21.17 12.56
C GLY A 221 6.40 22.11 12.56
N ASN A 222 5.53 22.07 11.55
CA ASN A 222 4.41 22.99 11.41
C ASN A 222 3.19 22.48 12.20
N GLN A 223 3.31 22.36 13.53
CA GLN A 223 2.30 21.76 14.40
C GLN A 223 0.92 22.42 14.31
N GLU A 224 0.87 23.76 14.26
CA GLU A 224 -0.39 24.50 14.12
C GLU A 224 -1.10 24.18 12.80
N VAL A 225 -0.34 24.09 11.70
CA VAL A 225 -0.87 23.74 10.38
C VAL A 225 -1.34 22.29 10.36
N ALA A 226 -0.56 21.38 10.96
CA ALA A 226 -0.95 19.98 11.10
C ALA A 226 -2.27 19.83 11.87
N ALA A 227 -2.43 20.54 12.99
CA ALA A 227 -3.66 20.50 13.79
C ALA A 227 -4.89 20.94 12.97
N GLN A 228 -4.77 21.99 12.15
CA GLN A 228 -5.86 22.45 11.28
C GLN A 228 -6.30 21.36 10.27
N TYR A 229 -5.34 20.64 9.68
CA TYR A 229 -5.64 19.59 8.72
C TYR A 229 -6.10 18.29 9.35
N TYR A 230 -5.61 17.91 10.54
CA TYR A 230 -6.21 16.81 11.31
C TYR A 230 -7.65 17.11 11.71
N GLN A 231 -7.93 18.34 12.15
CA GLN A 231 -9.30 18.79 12.42
C GLN A 231 -10.18 18.59 11.18
N LYS A 232 -9.70 19.01 10.01
CA LYS A 232 -10.45 18.81 8.76
C LYS A 232 -10.62 17.33 8.39
N SER A 233 -9.60 16.51 8.60
CA SER A 233 -9.66 15.06 8.38
C SER A 233 -10.75 14.41 9.24
N VAL A 234 -10.78 14.73 10.55
CA VAL A 234 -11.75 14.19 11.50
C VAL A 234 -13.18 14.69 11.22
N GLU A 235 -13.34 15.93 10.74
CA GLU A 235 -14.64 16.43 10.29
C GLU A 235 -15.20 15.64 9.10
N LEU A 236 -14.34 15.26 8.15
CA LEU A 236 -14.73 14.50 6.95
C LEU A 236 -14.82 13.00 7.21
N ASN A 237 -14.04 12.48 8.16
CA ASN A 237 -14.08 11.09 8.60
C ASN A 237 -14.04 11.03 10.14
N PRO A 238 -15.20 11.08 10.79
CA PRO A 238 -15.30 10.99 12.25
C PRO A 238 -14.80 9.67 12.84
N GLU A 239 -14.54 8.63 12.06
CA GLU A 239 -14.00 7.35 12.53
C GLU A 239 -12.45 7.31 12.50
N ASN A 240 -11.81 8.39 12.07
CA ASN A 240 -10.34 8.48 12.03
C ASN A 240 -9.74 8.65 13.45
N GLU A 241 -9.55 7.54 14.15
CA GLU A 241 -8.93 7.51 15.49
C GLU A 241 -7.47 8.00 15.50
N HIS A 242 -6.75 7.81 14.39
CA HIS A 242 -5.40 8.34 14.23
C HIS A 242 -5.41 9.88 14.28
N GLY A 243 -6.20 10.51 13.40
CA GLY A 243 -6.35 11.96 13.34
C GLY A 243 -6.86 12.57 14.64
N LYS A 244 -7.84 11.95 15.31
CA LYS A 244 -8.34 12.41 16.63
C LYS A 244 -7.24 12.44 17.69
N ARG A 245 -6.41 11.40 17.73
CA ARG A 245 -5.33 11.26 18.72
C ARG A 245 -4.26 12.32 18.52
N LEU A 246 -3.85 12.56 17.28
CA LEU A 246 -2.87 13.58 16.95
C LEU A 246 -3.42 14.98 17.17
N LEU A 247 -4.64 15.25 16.72
CA LEU A 247 -5.32 16.51 16.97
C LEU A 247 -5.36 16.85 18.46
N LYS A 248 -5.75 15.90 19.32
CA LYS A 248 -5.78 16.09 20.78
C LYS A 248 -4.41 16.47 21.34
N GLN A 249 -3.35 15.79 20.91
CA GLN A 249 -1.99 16.05 21.37
C GLN A 249 -1.47 17.42 20.88
N LEU A 250 -1.91 17.88 19.70
CA LEU A 250 -1.50 19.16 19.13
C LEU A 250 -2.28 20.38 19.68
N LEU A 251 -3.29 20.16 20.54
CA LEU A 251 -4.06 21.27 21.11
C LEU A 251 -3.20 22.15 22.04
N PRO A 252 -3.37 23.49 22.00
CA PRO A 252 -2.68 24.39 22.92
C PRO A 252 -2.94 24.02 24.38
N GLY A 253 -1.86 23.93 25.17
CA GLY A 253 -1.94 23.58 26.59
C GLY A 253 -2.19 22.11 26.88
N TYR A 254 -2.25 21.24 25.86
CA TYR A 254 -2.27 19.80 26.05
C TYR A 254 -1.05 19.36 26.87
N LYS A 255 -1.31 18.51 27.87
CA LYS A 255 -0.29 17.82 28.64
C LYS A 255 -0.64 16.34 28.63
N SER A 256 0.31 15.54 28.16
CA SER A 256 0.26 14.09 28.30
C SER A 256 0.08 13.69 29.77
N GLN A 257 -0.69 12.64 30.00
CA GLN A 257 -1.02 12.11 31.32
C GLN A 257 -0.67 10.64 31.37
N GLY A 258 -0.22 10.17 32.52
CA GLY A 258 -0.02 8.75 32.77
C GLY A 258 0.89 8.46 33.96
N ASN A 259 0.93 7.21 34.37
CA ASN A 259 1.75 6.73 35.50
C ASN A 259 3.26 6.66 35.21
N THR A 260 3.66 6.67 33.93
CA THR A 260 5.05 6.56 33.48
C THR A 260 5.47 7.82 32.73
N THR A 261 6.61 8.41 33.08
CA THR A 261 7.14 9.61 32.43
C THR A 261 8.39 9.27 31.62
N PHE A 262 8.39 9.67 30.35
CA PHE A 262 9.56 9.67 29.48
C PHE A 262 10.06 11.11 29.33
N VAL A 263 11.37 11.29 29.51
CA VAL A 263 12.02 12.60 29.44
C VAL A 263 13.21 12.50 28.50
N LEU A 264 13.35 13.46 27.60
CA LEU A 264 14.54 13.65 26.80
C LEU A 264 15.11 15.05 27.09
N GLU A 265 16.28 15.09 27.72
CA GLU A 265 16.91 16.31 28.25
C GLU A 265 17.57 17.20 27.17
N ARG A 266 17.87 16.63 26.00
CA ARG A 266 18.59 17.32 24.89
C ARG A 266 17.63 17.70 23.75
N TYR A 267 18.19 18.25 22.67
CA TYR A 267 17.47 18.57 21.42
C TYR A 267 16.53 19.77 21.52
N ALA A 268 16.99 20.86 22.14
CA ALA A 268 16.24 22.10 22.26
C ALA A 268 15.92 22.78 20.91
N ASP A 269 16.59 22.42 19.82
CA ASP A 269 16.32 22.94 18.47
C ASP A 269 15.49 21.97 17.61
N ALA A 270 15.08 20.82 18.16
CA ALA A 270 14.25 19.87 17.41
C ALA A 270 12.86 20.44 17.12
N ASN A 271 12.35 20.13 15.93
CA ASN A 271 11.03 20.53 15.49
C ASN A 271 9.95 19.56 16.02
N LEU A 272 10.27 18.27 16.06
CA LEU A 272 9.38 17.21 16.47
C LEU A 272 10.16 16.15 17.25
N VAL A 273 9.68 15.83 18.45
CA VAL A 273 10.15 14.67 19.22
C VAL A 273 8.96 13.77 19.51
N THR A 274 9.09 12.50 19.19
CA THR A 274 8.07 11.50 19.42
C THR A 274 8.64 10.24 20.07
N LEU A 275 7.76 9.35 20.51
CA LEU A 275 8.12 8.10 21.18
C LEU A 275 7.52 6.92 20.42
N ALA A 276 8.33 5.89 20.17
CA ALA A 276 7.91 4.63 19.59
C ALA A 276 8.40 3.47 20.44
N GLY A 277 7.55 2.47 20.66
CA GLY A 277 7.91 1.31 21.46
C GLY A 277 6.85 0.22 21.44
N SER A 278 7.07 -0.81 22.27
CA SER A 278 6.20 -1.99 22.33
C SER A 278 4.76 -1.69 22.81
N PHE A 279 4.50 -0.50 23.37
CA PHE A 279 3.19 -0.06 23.85
C PHE A 279 2.39 0.77 22.83
N ASN A 280 2.98 1.10 21.68
CA ASN A 280 2.29 1.86 20.61
C ASN A 280 2.57 1.30 19.21
N ASP A 281 2.86 0.00 19.13
CA ASP A 281 3.15 -0.73 17.89
C ASP A 281 4.33 -0.15 17.10
N TRP A 282 5.29 0.45 17.81
CA TRP A 282 6.43 1.15 17.21
C TRP A 282 6.03 2.25 16.23
N ASN A 283 4.82 2.82 16.34
CA ASN A 283 4.40 3.94 15.52
C ASN A 283 4.81 5.27 16.18
N PRO A 284 5.76 6.02 15.59
CA PRO A 284 6.25 7.27 16.17
C PRO A 284 5.21 8.38 16.18
N LEU A 285 4.17 8.34 15.33
CA LEU A 285 3.13 9.37 15.30
C LEU A 285 1.95 9.05 16.24
N HIS A 286 2.05 8.01 17.07
CA HIS A 286 1.06 7.77 18.11
C HIS A 286 1.30 8.57 19.40
N THR A 287 2.55 8.97 19.66
CA THR A 287 2.93 9.58 20.95
C THR A 287 3.91 10.74 20.73
N LEU A 288 3.40 11.96 20.82
CA LEU A 288 4.17 13.19 20.76
C LEU A 288 4.77 13.52 22.13
N LEU A 289 6.00 14.06 22.14
CA LEU A 289 6.55 14.73 23.31
C LEU A 289 6.25 16.23 23.24
N HIS A 290 6.07 16.83 24.42
CA HIS A 290 5.82 18.26 24.57
C HIS A 290 6.93 18.90 25.40
N ARG A 291 7.18 20.19 25.15
CA ARG A 291 8.21 20.93 25.90
C ARG A 291 7.74 21.26 27.31
N GLU A 292 8.56 20.91 28.30
CA GLU A 292 8.44 21.34 29.69
C GLU A 292 9.76 21.96 30.14
N GLY A 293 9.89 23.28 29.94
CA GLY A 293 11.18 23.97 30.06
C GLY A 293 12.09 23.60 28.89
N ASP A 294 13.33 23.23 29.19
CA ASP A 294 14.34 22.86 28.18
C ASP A 294 14.27 21.39 27.73
N ARG A 295 13.25 20.65 28.20
CA ARG A 295 13.14 19.19 28.06
C ARG A 295 11.91 18.78 27.29
N TRP A 296 12.01 17.66 26.60
CA TRP A 296 10.88 17.00 25.97
C TRP A 296 10.30 15.96 26.93
N VAL A 297 8.98 15.98 27.12
CA VAL A 297 8.31 15.12 28.09
C VAL A 297 7.05 14.52 27.48
N CYS A 298 6.86 13.22 27.68
CA CYS A 298 5.54 12.61 27.56
C CYS A 298 5.25 11.68 28.74
N ARG A 299 3.97 11.52 29.05
CA ARG A 299 3.47 10.63 30.10
C ARG A 299 2.46 9.67 29.49
N ILE A 300 2.59 8.38 29.84
CA ILE A 300 1.78 7.29 29.30
C ILE A 300 1.43 6.36 30.46
N ASP A 301 0.19 5.85 30.47
CA ASP A 301 -0.19 4.77 31.38
C ASP A 301 0.34 3.44 30.85
N LEU A 302 1.21 2.81 31.64
CA LEU A 302 1.75 1.48 31.37
C LEU A 302 1.48 0.56 32.57
N GLU A 303 1.06 -0.66 32.28
CA GLU A 303 0.96 -1.70 33.31
C GLU A 303 2.35 -2.16 33.76
N PRO A 304 2.49 -2.78 34.94
CA PRO A 304 3.75 -3.39 35.36
C PRO A 304 4.27 -4.37 34.31
N GLY A 305 5.52 -4.20 33.88
CA GLY A 305 6.07 -4.98 32.78
C GLY A 305 7.35 -4.41 32.19
N LYS A 306 7.93 -5.17 31.25
CA LYS A 306 9.10 -4.77 30.46
C LYS A 306 8.64 -4.20 29.13
N TYR A 307 9.13 -3.02 28.80
CA TYR A 307 8.86 -2.31 27.55
C TYR A 307 10.16 -1.96 26.84
N THR A 308 10.14 -2.00 25.51
CA THR A 308 11.24 -1.52 24.66
C THR A 308 10.80 -0.27 23.92
N TYR A 309 11.68 0.71 23.78
CA TYR A 309 11.35 2.00 23.15
C TYR A 309 12.55 2.74 22.56
N LYS A 310 12.24 3.73 21.72
CA LYS A 310 13.14 4.73 21.14
C LYS A 310 12.45 6.09 21.07
N PHE A 311 13.25 7.16 21.20
CA PHE A 311 12.82 8.48 20.78
C PHE A 311 13.03 8.64 19.27
N VAL A 312 12.17 9.42 18.64
CA VAL A 312 12.34 9.84 17.25
C VAL A 312 12.44 11.36 17.25
N VAL A 313 13.62 11.88 16.89
CA VAL A 313 13.93 13.32 16.88
C VAL A 313 14.07 13.77 15.45
N ASP A 314 13.15 14.60 14.96
CA ASP A 314 13.12 15.07 13.56
C ASP A 314 13.26 13.94 12.52
N GLY A 315 12.69 12.77 12.82
CA GLY A 315 12.73 11.57 11.99
C GLY A 315 13.89 10.60 12.31
N GLU A 316 14.86 11.02 13.11
CA GLU A 316 16.01 10.19 13.51
C GLU A 316 15.70 9.36 14.76
N TRP A 317 15.85 8.04 14.63
CA TRP A 317 15.57 7.08 15.69
C TRP A 317 16.77 6.95 16.64
N ILE A 318 16.59 7.28 17.91
CA ILE A 318 17.64 7.21 18.92
C ILE A 318 17.21 6.36 20.12
N THR A 319 18.16 5.64 20.71
CA THR A 319 17.99 5.13 22.07
C THR A 319 18.00 6.29 23.05
N ASP A 320 17.33 6.10 24.18
CA ASP A 320 17.35 7.05 25.29
C ASP A 320 18.79 7.24 25.79
N PRO A 321 19.39 8.43 25.59
CA PRO A 321 20.79 8.67 25.95
C PRO A 321 21.05 8.61 27.46
N ASP A 322 20.01 8.80 28.27
CA ASP A 322 20.09 8.86 29.73
C ASP A 322 19.69 7.53 30.38
N ASN A 323 19.20 6.56 29.59
CA ASN A 323 18.90 5.19 30.04
C ASN A 323 19.97 4.19 29.56
N PRO A 324 20.86 3.69 30.45
CA PRO A 324 21.89 2.73 30.07
C PRO A 324 21.34 1.32 29.80
N ARG A 325 20.06 1.05 30.07
CA ARG A 325 19.48 -0.29 29.85
C ARG A 325 19.02 -0.40 28.41
N THR A 326 19.66 -1.27 27.66
CA THR A 326 19.32 -1.55 26.27
C THR A 326 19.22 -3.04 25.98
N GLU A 327 18.45 -3.40 24.97
CA GLU A 327 18.35 -4.76 24.43
C GLU A 327 18.44 -4.71 22.91
N THR A 328 19.05 -5.73 22.31
CA THR A 328 19.11 -5.87 20.85
C THR A 328 18.13 -6.93 20.40
N ASP A 329 17.26 -6.59 19.45
CA ASP A 329 16.27 -7.51 18.89
C ASP A 329 16.90 -8.51 17.90
N GLU A 330 16.11 -9.47 17.43
CA GLU A 330 16.56 -10.49 16.46
C GLU A 330 16.99 -9.90 15.11
N ALA A 331 16.53 -8.68 14.78
CA ALA A 331 16.90 -7.96 13.57
C ALA A 331 18.19 -7.13 13.76
N GLY A 332 18.78 -7.13 14.96
CA GLY A 332 20.00 -6.41 15.29
C GLY A 332 19.78 -4.95 15.69
N HIS A 333 18.54 -4.50 15.92
CA HIS A 333 18.28 -3.15 16.39
C HIS A 333 18.41 -3.07 17.91
N THR A 334 19.25 -2.15 18.40
CA THR A 334 19.36 -1.83 19.82
C THR A 334 18.25 -0.87 20.24
N ASN A 335 17.52 -1.20 21.30
CA ASN A 335 16.37 -0.47 21.85
C ASN A 335 16.58 -0.18 23.34
N SER A 336 16.04 0.92 23.85
CA SER A 336 16.05 1.24 25.28
C SER A 336 15.04 0.37 26.01
N VAL A 337 15.34 -0.02 27.25
CA VAL A 337 14.48 -0.91 28.05
C VAL A 337 13.97 -0.17 29.29
N LEU A 338 12.65 -0.18 29.47
CA LEU A 338 11.97 0.33 30.64
C LEU A 338 11.30 -0.84 31.38
N ASN A 339 11.45 -0.90 32.70
CA ASN A 339 10.70 -1.81 33.57
C ASN A 339 9.78 -0.98 34.47
N VAL A 340 8.47 -1.14 34.30
CA VAL A 340 7.44 -0.52 35.14
C VAL A 340 7.12 -1.48 36.28
N GLN A 341 7.10 -0.97 37.51
CA GLN A 341 6.90 -1.76 38.75
C GLN A 341 5.48 -1.67 39.26
#